data_AF-A0A5M9R7C2-F1
#
_entry.id   AF-A0A5M9R7C2-F1
#
_cell.length_a   1.000
_cell.length_b   1.000
_cell.length_c   1.000
_cell.angle_alpha   90.00
_cell.angle_beta   90.00
_cell.angle_gamma   90.00
#
_symmetry.space_group_name_H-M   'P 1'
#
loop_
_entity.id
_entity.type
_entity.pdbx_description
1 polymer ?
#
loop_
_entity_poly.entity_id
_entity_poly.type
_entity_poly.pdbx_seq_one_letter_code
_entity_poly.pdbx_strand_id
1 'polypeptide(L)'
;MKKILLYALLSFNINSYAVSGYPFNYEMLLYSYNSIELKYDSDLPEHAPYPKTRAELISLIKKADNNDLISNYTLFSFFYNPCYLSKRPNDKTNVTEACGPANYYLHKTLSIDSEHVLALYHRGYILENGYGIERDKQKSLHYYDKAYHIGKNKILIACDKLFSKYLNGDDGVDQNIAKAKEYAVIAAKNGSDKYKKYIDNWDYIIFTINTQKEISLCIKQGDNISSCIKNGNNTIKNFKNNYNER
;
A
#
# COMPACT_ATOMS: atom_id res chain seq x y z
N MET A 1 39.25 -5.52 -4.77
CA MET A 1 38.42 -6.71 -5.10
C MET A 1 37.12 -6.64 -4.32
N LYS A 2 35.99 -6.83 -5.01
CA LYS A 2 34.62 -6.53 -4.57
C LYS A 2 34.21 -7.30 -3.30
N LYS A 3 33.77 -6.59 -2.27
CA LYS A 3 32.97 -7.17 -1.17
C LYS A 3 31.59 -7.50 -1.72
N ILE A 4 31.36 -8.77 -2.02
CA ILE A 4 30.02 -9.29 -2.30
C ILE A 4 29.32 -9.37 -0.94
N LEU A 5 28.43 -8.42 -0.65
CA LEU A 5 27.46 -8.58 0.43
C LEU A 5 26.53 -9.74 0.04
N LEU A 6 26.73 -10.89 0.68
CA LEU A 6 25.68 -11.90 0.79
C LEU A 6 24.54 -11.27 1.60
N TYR A 7 23.53 -10.75 0.90
CA TYR A 7 22.24 -10.52 1.53
C TYR A 7 21.70 -11.88 1.94
N ALA A 8 21.58 -12.11 3.24
CA ALA A 8 20.88 -13.25 3.79
C ALA A 8 19.43 -13.22 3.28
N LEU A 9 19.16 -14.03 2.27
CA LEU A 9 17.81 -14.52 2.00
C LEU A 9 17.43 -15.34 3.23
N LEU A 10 16.76 -14.71 4.20
CA LEU A 10 15.84 -15.45 5.05
C LEU A 10 14.73 -15.97 4.12
N SER A 11 15.01 -17.11 3.50
CA SER A 11 14.07 -17.87 2.72
C SER A 11 12.90 -18.21 3.64
N PHE A 12 11.78 -17.54 3.44
CA PHE A 12 10.49 -18.00 3.95
C PHE A 12 10.30 -19.42 3.44
N ASN A 13 10.48 -20.43 4.30
CA ASN A 13 10.22 -21.84 4.00
C ASN A 13 8.71 -22.12 3.97
N ILE A 14 7.95 -21.30 3.23
CA ILE A 14 6.56 -21.56 2.92
C ILE A 14 6.56 -22.11 1.50
N ASN A 15 6.22 -23.39 1.38
CA ASN A 15 6.03 -24.08 0.11
C ASN A 15 4.54 -24.40 -0.06
N SER A 16 4.09 -24.69 -1.28
CA SER A 16 2.70 -25.06 -1.58
C SER A 16 2.18 -26.20 -0.72
N TYR A 17 3.05 -27.14 -0.32
CA TYR A 17 2.73 -28.20 0.65
C TYR A 17 2.26 -27.66 2.00
N ALA A 18 2.90 -26.62 2.55
CA ALA A 18 2.49 -26.00 3.81
C ALA A 18 1.15 -25.25 3.65
N VAL A 19 0.90 -24.65 2.48
CA VAL A 19 -0.37 -23.97 2.16
C VAL A 19 -1.51 -24.98 1.99
N SER A 20 -1.26 -26.15 1.40
CA SER A 20 -2.28 -27.20 1.22
C SER A 20 -2.84 -27.73 2.56
N GLY A 21 -2.05 -27.61 3.62
CA GLY A 21 -2.44 -27.92 5.00
C GLY A 21 -3.21 -26.80 5.71
N TYR A 22 -3.34 -25.61 5.11
CA TYR A 22 -4.04 -24.48 5.73
C TYR A 22 -5.51 -24.84 5.99
N PRO A 23 -6.05 -24.54 7.18
CA PRO A 23 -7.44 -24.87 7.51
C PRO A 23 -8.38 -24.10 6.57
N PHE A 24 -9.35 -24.79 5.98
CA PHE A 24 -10.41 -24.16 5.20
C PHE A 24 -11.67 -24.12 6.07
N ASN A 25 -12.05 -22.93 6.55
CA ASN A 25 -13.16 -22.76 7.49
C ASN A 25 -14.28 -21.90 6.88
N TYR A 26 -15.43 -21.82 7.56
CA TYR A 26 -16.61 -21.12 7.06
C TYR A 26 -16.37 -19.60 6.88
N GLU A 27 -15.51 -18.98 7.70
CA GLU A 27 -15.20 -17.55 7.57
C GLU A 27 -14.55 -17.20 6.24
N MET A 28 -13.77 -18.13 5.68
CA MET A 28 -13.14 -17.96 4.37
C MET A 28 -14.14 -17.88 3.21
N LEU A 29 -15.34 -18.44 3.38
CA LEU A 29 -16.39 -18.36 2.35
C LEU A 29 -16.93 -16.93 2.19
N LEU A 30 -16.76 -16.12 3.23
CA LEU A 30 -17.16 -14.70 3.28
C LEU A 30 -16.10 -13.77 2.71
N TYR A 31 -14.91 -14.29 2.35
CA TYR A 31 -13.85 -13.46 1.76
C TYR A 31 -14.29 -12.93 0.40
N SER A 32 -13.85 -11.71 0.14
CA SER A 32 -14.05 -11.00 -1.13
C SER A 32 -12.81 -10.21 -1.48
N TYR A 33 -12.72 -9.83 -2.75
CA TYR A 33 -11.72 -8.86 -3.20
C TYR A 33 -11.93 -7.52 -2.49
N ASN A 34 -10.83 -6.87 -2.13
CA ASN A 34 -10.92 -5.58 -1.47
C ASN A 34 -11.27 -4.46 -2.48
N SER A 35 -11.72 -3.31 -1.98
CA SER A 35 -12.23 -2.23 -2.82
C SER A 35 -11.18 -1.63 -3.78
N ILE A 36 -9.89 -1.74 -3.46
CA ILE A 36 -8.81 -1.26 -4.34
C ILE A 36 -8.69 -2.18 -5.55
N GLU A 37 -8.76 -3.49 -5.34
CA GLU A 37 -8.69 -4.49 -6.41
C GLU A 37 -9.88 -4.35 -7.35
N LEU A 38 -11.10 -4.29 -6.81
CA LEU A 38 -12.33 -4.16 -7.60
C LEU A 38 -12.42 -2.82 -8.34
N LYS A 39 -11.81 -1.75 -7.81
CA LYS A 39 -11.73 -0.47 -8.51
C LYS A 39 -10.79 -0.54 -9.71
N TYR A 40 -9.73 -1.34 -9.62
CA TYR A 40 -8.76 -1.52 -10.69
C TYR A 40 -9.31 -2.45 -11.79
N ASP A 41 -9.96 -3.54 -11.38
CA ASP A 41 -10.57 -4.55 -12.23
C ASP A 41 -11.85 -5.06 -11.56
N SER A 42 -13.00 -4.58 -12.05
CA SER A 42 -14.32 -4.91 -11.52
C SER A 42 -14.71 -6.36 -11.74
N ASP A 43 -14.11 -7.00 -12.74
CA ASP A 43 -14.51 -8.32 -13.24
C ASP A 43 -13.61 -9.42 -12.64
N LEU A 44 -12.70 -9.05 -11.72
CA LEU A 44 -11.87 -9.99 -10.95
C LEU A 44 -12.65 -11.19 -10.39
N PRO A 45 -13.84 -11.03 -9.78
CA PRO A 45 -14.61 -12.18 -9.29
C PRO A 45 -15.03 -13.17 -10.39
N GLU A 46 -15.13 -12.73 -11.65
CA GLU A 46 -15.53 -13.57 -12.78
C GLU A 46 -14.37 -14.39 -13.33
N HIS A 47 -13.19 -13.76 -13.52
CA HIS A 47 -12.02 -14.44 -14.12
C HIS A 47 -11.02 -14.99 -13.09
N ALA A 48 -11.11 -14.56 -11.84
CA ALA A 48 -10.27 -14.99 -10.73
C ALA A 48 -11.11 -15.33 -9.47
N PRO A 49 -12.10 -16.26 -9.54
CA PRO A 49 -13.00 -16.50 -8.41
C PRO A 49 -12.28 -17.09 -7.20
N TYR A 50 -12.62 -16.60 -6.01
CA TYR A 50 -12.19 -17.21 -4.75
C TYR A 50 -12.79 -18.61 -4.57
N PRO A 51 -12.02 -19.56 -3.99
CA PRO A 51 -12.51 -20.91 -3.77
C PRO A 51 -13.65 -20.92 -2.75
N LYS A 52 -14.74 -21.61 -3.08
CA LYS A 52 -15.89 -21.86 -2.21
C LYS A 52 -15.85 -23.26 -1.59
N THR A 53 -14.93 -24.11 -2.02
CA THR A 53 -14.70 -25.43 -1.44
C THR A 53 -13.21 -25.71 -1.23
N ARG A 54 -12.90 -26.67 -0.33
CA ARG A 54 -11.52 -27.16 -0.15
C ARG A 54 -10.95 -27.75 -1.45
N ALA A 55 -11.79 -28.40 -2.27
CA ALA A 55 -11.39 -28.95 -3.55
C ALA A 55 -10.98 -27.87 -4.55
N GLU A 56 -11.74 -26.77 -4.62
CA GLU A 56 -11.39 -25.60 -5.45
C GLU A 56 -10.10 -24.93 -4.97
N LEU A 57 -9.91 -24.79 -3.66
CA LEU A 57 -8.65 -24.26 -3.11
C LEU A 57 -7.46 -25.14 -3.54
N ILE A 58 -7.57 -26.46 -3.39
CA ILE A 58 -6.52 -27.39 -3.82
C ILE A 58 -6.28 -27.30 -5.34
N SER A 59 -7.34 -27.12 -6.14
CA SER A 59 -7.23 -26.93 -7.59
C SER A 59 -6.46 -25.65 -7.94
N LEU A 60 -6.77 -24.53 -7.29
CA LEU A 60 -6.03 -23.27 -7.45
C LEU A 60 -4.57 -23.43 -7.04
N ILE A 61 -4.26 -24.10 -5.92
CA ILE A 61 -2.88 -24.35 -5.49
C ILE A 61 -2.12 -25.15 -6.56
N LYS A 62 -2.72 -26.20 -7.12
CA LYS A 62 -2.10 -27.00 -8.19
C LYS A 62 -1.85 -26.19 -9.46
N LYS A 63 -2.79 -25.32 -9.85
CA LYS A 63 -2.59 -24.41 -11.00
C LYS A 63 -1.47 -23.42 -10.71
N ALA A 64 -1.48 -22.80 -9.53
CA ALA A 64 -0.45 -21.87 -9.11
C ALA A 64 0.94 -22.53 -9.07
N ASP A 65 1.04 -23.80 -8.65
CA ASP A 65 2.26 -24.61 -8.70
C ASP A 65 2.85 -24.75 -10.11
N ASN A 66 1.98 -24.79 -11.12
CA ASN A 66 2.34 -24.77 -12.54
C ASN A 66 2.47 -23.34 -13.12
N ASN A 67 2.73 -22.34 -12.27
CA ASN A 67 2.93 -20.93 -12.63
C ASN A 67 1.72 -20.26 -13.32
N ASP A 68 0.50 -20.74 -13.06
CA ASP A 68 -0.72 -20.04 -13.50
C ASP A 68 -0.83 -18.69 -12.79
N LEU A 69 -0.73 -17.59 -13.55
CA LEU A 69 -0.69 -16.23 -13.02
C LEU A 69 -1.97 -15.86 -12.24
N ILE A 70 -3.14 -16.18 -12.81
CA ILE A 70 -4.45 -15.87 -12.23
C ILE A 70 -4.59 -16.58 -10.89
N SER A 71 -4.25 -17.86 -10.83
CA SER A 71 -4.34 -18.67 -9.61
C SER A 71 -3.37 -18.16 -8.54
N ASN A 72 -2.15 -17.76 -8.92
CA ASN A 72 -1.20 -17.14 -7.99
C ASN A 72 -1.76 -15.84 -7.40
N TYR A 73 -2.27 -14.94 -8.23
CA TYR A 73 -2.83 -13.68 -7.74
C TYR A 73 -4.10 -13.90 -6.89
N THR A 74 -4.98 -14.82 -7.31
CA THR A 74 -6.19 -15.21 -6.58
C THR A 74 -5.84 -15.71 -5.19
N LEU A 75 -4.86 -16.62 -5.08
CA LEU A 75 -4.43 -17.16 -3.79
C LEU A 75 -3.75 -16.10 -2.93
N PHE A 76 -2.96 -15.20 -3.52
CA PHE A 76 -2.43 -14.04 -2.79
C PHE A 76 -3.58 -13.27 -2.13
N SER A 77 -4.57 -12.83 -2.91
CA SER A 77 -5.62 -11.96 -2.40
C SER A 77 -6.55 -12.68 -1.41
N PHE A 78 -6.85 -13.95 -1.68
CA PHE A 78 -7.59 -14.81 -0.76
C PHE A 78 -6.89 -14.93 0.61
N PHE A 79 -5.59 -15.27 0.64
CA PHE A 79 -4.83 -15.36 1.89
C PHE A 79 -4.44 -14.01 2.49
N TYR A 80 -4.58 -12.91 1.74
CA TYR A 80 -4.37 -11.57 2.26
C TYR A 80 -5.48 -11.15 3.24
N ASN A 81 -6.70 -11.71 3.10
CA ASN A 81 -7.80 -11.46 4.03
C ASN A 81 -7.43 -11.77 5.49
N PRO A 82 -7.03 -13.00 5.88
CA PRO A 82 -6.67 -13.31 7.26
C PRO A 82 -5.43 -12.54 7.73
N CYS A 83 -4.46 -12.28 6.85
CA CYS A 83 -3.31 -11.42 7.13
C CYS A 83 -3.74 -10.01 7.57
N TYR A 84 -4.65 -9.39 6.82
CA TYR A 84 -5.17 -8.06 7.14
C TYR A 84 -5.98 -8.07 8.44
N LEU A 85 -6.79 -9.11 8.66
CA LEU A 85 -7.59 -9.27 9.88
C LEU A 85 -6.73 -9.45 11.14
N SER A 86 -5.59 -10.15 11.05
CA SER A 86 -4.67 -10.39 12.18
C SER A 86 -4.07 -9.12 12.82
N LYS A 87 -4.31 -7.95 12.23
CA LYS A 87 -3.88 -6.65 12.76
C LYS A 87 -4.96 -5.92 13.54
N ARG A 88 -6.18 -6.46 13.63
CA ARG A 88 -7.24 -5.87 14.46
C ARG A 88 -6.79 -5.85 15.93
N PRO A 89 -7.11 -4.76 16.67
CA PRO A 89 -6.84 -4.72 18.10
C PRO A 89 -7.41 -5.97 18.79
N ASN A 90 -6.62 -6.60 19.66
CA ASN A 90 -6.94 -7.84 20.40
C ASN A 90 -6.89 -9.16 19.61
N ASP A 91 -6.50 -9.16 18.33
CA ASP A 91 -6.19 -10.42 17.63
C ASP A 91 -4.84 -10.97 18.10
N LYS A 92 -4.83 -12.23 18.58
CA LYS A 92 -3.63 -12.92 19.08
C LYS A 92 -2.92 -13.72 17.98
N THR A 93 -3.44 -13.71 16.76
CA THR A 93 -2.88 -14.44 15.62
C THR A 93 -1.48 -13.94 15.30
N ASN A 94 -0.54 -14.87 15.12
CA ASN A 94 0.80 -14.54 14.66
C ASN A 94 0.72 -13.99 13.23
N VAL A 95 0.93 -12.68 13.07
CA VAL A 95 0.87 -11.99 11.78
C VAL A 95 1.78 -12.63 10.74
N THR A 96 2.97 -13.12 11.15
CA THR A 96 3.90 -13.77 10.22
C THR A 96 3.32 -15.06 9.65
N GLU A 97 2.62 -15.85 10.46
CA GLU A 97 1.95 -17.07 10.02
C GLU A 97 0.72 -16.75 9.16
N ALA A 98 -0.09 -15.77 9.55
CA ALA A 98 -1.28 -15.36 8.81
C ALA A 98 -0.94 -14.76 7.43
N CYS A 99 0.11 -13.97 7.34
CA CYS A 99 0.55 -13.30 6.11
C CYS A 99 1.47 -14.15 5.23
N GLY A 100 2.01 -15.25 5.77
CA GLY A 100 2.97 -16.10 5.08
C GLY A 100 2.51 -16.56 3.69
N PRO A 101 1.34 -17.24 3.57
CA PRO A 101 0.82 -17.68 2.28
C PRO A 101 0.58 -16.52 1.30
N ALA A 102 0.02 -15.40 1.76
CA ALA A 102 -0.20 -14.22 0.92
C ALA A 102 1.13 -13.70 0.35
N ASN A 103 2.15 -13.54 1.19
CA ASN A 103 3.47 -13.08 0.76
C ASN A 103 4.13 -14.04 -0.24
N TYR A 104 3.98 -15.35 -0.04
CA TYR A 104 4.47 -16.38 -0.96
C TYR A 104 3.86 -16.23 -2.35
N TYR A 105 2.52 -16.20 -2.45
CA TYR A 105 1.84 -16.08 -3.74
C TYR A 105 2.01 -14.71 -4.39
N LEU A 106 2.16 -13.64 -3.60
CA LEU A 106 2.48 -12.32 -4.13
C LEU A 106 3.85 -12.31 -4.79
N HIS A 107 4.85 -12.89 -4.13
CA HIS A 107 6.19 -13.03 -4.69
C HIS A 107 6.14 -13.86 -5.99
N LYS A 108 5.41 -14.99 -5.97
CA LYS A 108 5.28 -15.85 -7.15
C LYS A 108 4.59 -15.14 -8.31
N THR A 109 3.51 -14.39 -8.04
CA THR A 109 2.86 -13.51 -9.03
C THR A 109 3.87 -12.57 -9.68
N LEU A 110 4.65 -11.84 -8.88
CA LEU A 110 5.67 -10.90 -9.40
C LEU A 110 6.86 -11.57 -10.09
N SER A 111 7.12 -12.84 -9.81
CA SER A 111 8.14 -13.63 -10.52
C SER A 111 7.67 -14.11 -11.90
N ILE A 112 6.35 -14.30 -12.06
CA ILE A 112 5.73 -14.70 -13.33
C ILE A 112 5.47 -13.46 -14.19
N ASP A 113 4.93 -12.40 -13.58
CA ASP A 113 4.68 -11.11 -14.20
C ASP A 113 5.16 -9.98 -13.30
N SER A 114 6.35 -9.46 -13.62
CA SER A 114 6.98 -8.37 -12.87
C SER A 114 6.29 -7.01 -13.02
N GLU A 115 5.33 -6.91 -13.94
CA GLU A 115 4.55 -5.70 -14.24
C GLU A 115 3.11 -5.79 -13.74
N HIS A 116 2.72 -6.89 -13.07
CA HIS A 116 1.38 -7.08 -12.54
C HIS A 116 1.01 -5.96 -11.53
N VAL A 117 0.18 -5.02 -11.97
CA VAL A 117 -0.06 -3.74 -11.27
C VAL A 117 -0.56 -3.91 -9.83
N LEU A 118 -1.58 -4.75 -9.62
CA LEU A 118 -2.12 -4.98 -8.27
C LEU A 118 -1.09 -5.62 -7.33
N ALA A 119 -0.30 -6.56 -7.84
CA ALA A 119 0.75 -7.23 -7.09
C ALA A 119 1.87 -6.25 -6.70
N LEU A 120 2.27 -5.36 -7.63
CA LEU A 120 3.21 -4.28 -7.34
C LEU A 120 2.67 -3.35 -6.25
N TYR A 121 1.41 -2.91 -6.36
CA TYR A 121 0.78 -2.07 -5.33
C TYR A 121 0.77 -2.77 -3.97
N HIS A 122 0.31 -4.01 -3.90
CA HIS A 122 0.25 -4.78 -2.66
C HIS A 122 1.63 -5.04 -2.07
N ARG A 123 2.65 -5.25 -2.90
CA ARG A 123 4.04 -5.39 -2.43
C ARG A 123 4.55 -4.12 -1.79
N GLY A 124 4.27 -2.96 -2.36
CA GLY A 124 4.54 -1.67 -1.73
C GLY A 124 3.82 -1.54 -0.38
N TYR A 125 2.53 -1.86 -0.34
CA TYR A 125 1.73 -1.76 0.88
C TYR A 125 2.20 -2.67 2.01
N ILE A 126 2.56 -3.90 1.69
CA ILE A 126 3.08 -4.87 2.66
C ILE A 126 4.44 -4.42 3.20
N LEU A 127 5.34 -3.90 2.35
CA LEU A 127 6.63 -3.36 2.79
C LEU A 127 6.47 -2.09 3.65
N GLU A 128 5.53 -1.22 3.32
CA GLU A 128 5.27 0.00 4.11
C GLU A 128 4.80 -0.35 5.53
N ASN A 129 3.93 -1.35 5.67
CA ASN A 129 3.23 -1.67 6.91
C ASN A 129 3.82 -2.86 7.69
N GLY A 130 4.64 -3.69 7.07
CA GLY A 130 5.28 -4.86 7.69
C GLY A 130 4.31 -6.01 7.92
N TYR A 131 3.63 -6.46 6.86
CA TYR A 131 2.66 -7.54 6.94
C TYR A 131 3.34 -8.89 6.71
N GLY A 132 3.73 -9.52 7.82
CA GLY A 132 4.47 -10.79 7.84
C GLY A 132 5.91 -10.71 7.33
N ILE A 133 6.41 -9.50 7.06
CA ILE A 133 7.79 -9.19 6.70
C ILE A 133 8.25 -7.92 7.43
N GLU A 134 9.56 -7.67 7.45
CA GLU A 134 10.12 -6.42 7.96
C GLU A 134 9.66 -5.21 7.12
N ARG A 135 9.47 -4.07 7.79
CA ARG A 135 9.09 -2.82 7.13
C ARG A 135 10.26 -2.25 6.36
N ASP A 136 10.00 -1.83 5.12
CA ASP A 136 10.95 -1.09 4.30
C ASP A 136 10.17 -0.06 3.46
N LYS A 137 10.00 1.12 4.07
CA LYS A 137 9.22 2.22 3.48
C LYS A 137 9.93 2.87 2.31
N GLN A 138 11.26 2.87 2.28
CA GLN A 138 12.00 3.38 1.12
C GLN A 138 11.78 2.46 -0.09
N LYS A 139 11.86 1.14 0.13
CA LYS A 139 11.61 0.16 -0.93
C LYS A 139 10.15 0.09 -1.34
N SER A 140 9.19 0.39 -0.47
CA SER A 140 7.78 0.44 -0.86
C SER A 140 7.51 1.50 -1.93
N LEU A 141 8.20 2.65 -1.88
CA LEU A 141 8.07 3.70 -2.90
C LEU A 141 8.44 3.19 -4.30
N HIS A 142 9.45 2.34 -4.42
CA HIS A 142 9.83 1.74 -5.70
C HIS A 142 8.69 0.90 -6.30
N TYR A 143 8.00 0.12 -5.48
CA TYR A 143 6.88 -0.70 -5.93
C TYR A 143 5.64 0.14 -6.28
N TYR A 144 5.34 1.16 -5.47
CA TYR A 144 4.26 2.09 -5.78
C TYR A 144 4.51 2.87 -7.07
N ASP A 145 5.75 3.32 -7.28
CA ASP A 145 6.15 4.05 -8.48
C ASP A 145 5.93 3.20 -9.73
N LYS A 146 6.43 1.96 -9.73
CA LYS A 146 6.18 1.00 -10.81
C LYS A 146 4.70 0.74 -11.04
N ALA A 147 3.94 0.44 -9.97
CA ALA A 147 2.50 0.17 -10.06
C ALA A 147 1.76 1.35 -10.70
N TYR A 148 2.10 2.58 -10.30
CA TYR A 148 1.47 3.78 -10.83
C TYR A 148 1.84 4.04 -12.29
N HIS A 149 3.10 3.87 -12.69
CA HIS A 149 3.50 4.09 -14.08
C HIS A 149 2.87 3.08 -15.06
N ILE A 150 2.71 1.83 -14.64
CA ILE A 150 2.08 0.78 -15.47
C ILE A 150 0.55 0.92 -15.43
N GLY A 151 -0.04 1.02 -14.24
CA GLY A 151 -1.49 1.08 -14.04
C GLY A 151 -2.12 2.45 -14.33
N LYS A 152 -1.31 3.50 -14.44
CA LYS A 152 -1.71 4.90 -14.70
C LYS A 152 -2.86 5.33 -13.78
N ASN A 153 -3.94 5.83 -14.35
CA ASN A 153 -5.12 6.32 -13.63
C ASN A 153 -5.96 5.22 -12.96
N LYS A 154 -5.73 3.93 -13.23
CA LYS A 154 -6.49 2.84 -12.61
C LYS A 154 -6.06 2.57 -11.17
N ILE A 155 -4.82 2.90 -10.79
CA ILE A 155 -4.28 2.67 -9.44
C ILE A 155 -3.83 3.97 -8.74
N LEU A 156 -4.69 5.01 -8.77
CA LEU A 156 -4.42 6.31 -8.15
C LEU A 156 -4.00 6.26 -6.67
N ILE A 157 -4.36 5.21 -5.95
CA ILE A 157 -3.92 5.00 -4.56
C ILE A 157 -2.40 4.86 -4.44
N ALA A 158 -1.71 4.29 -5.44
CA ALA A 158 -0.25 4.23 -5.47
C ALA A 158 0.36 5.64 -5.60
N CYS A 159 -0.26 6.50 -6.44
CA CYS A 159 0.11 7.91 -6.53
C CYS A 159 -0.11 8.65 -5.21
N ASP A 160 -1.23 8.40 -4.52
CA ASP A 160 -1.52 8.98 -3.20
C ASP A 160 -0.44 8.64 -2.17
N LYS A 161 0.08 7.41 -2.20
CA LYS A 161 1.18 6.98 -1.34
C LYS A 161 2.48 7.72 -1.65
N LEU A 162 2.86 7.79 -2.93
CA LEU A 162 4.06 8.51 -3.38
C LEU A 162 3.99 10.01 -3.07
N PHE A 163 2.87 10.64 -3.44
CA PHE A 163 2.59 12.04 -3.16
C PHE A 163 2.72 12.34 -1.67
N SER A 164 2.00 11.61 -0.82
CA SER A 164 1.99 11.84 0.63
C SER A 164 3.38 11.65 1.24
N LYS A 165 4.11 10.60 0.85
CA LYS A 165 5.44 10.31 1.40
C LYS A 165 6.46 11.38 1.04
N TYR A 166 6.54 11.77 -0.23
CA TYR A 166 7.44 12.85 -0.65
C TYR A 166 7.00 14.22 -0.11
N LEU A 167 5.71 14.46 0.04
CA LEU A 167 5.20 15.74 0.52
C LEU A 167 5.52 15.95 2.01
N ASN A 168 5.41 14.91 2.83
CA ASN A 168 5.62 15.02 4.27
C ASN A 168 7.07 14.80 4.67
N GLY A 169 7.76 13.83 4.07
CA GLY A 169 9.09 13.39 4.48
C GLY A 169 9.08 12.82 5.89
N ASP A 170 8.71 11.54 6.02
CA ASP A 170 8.60 10.84 7.29
C ASP A 170 9.14 9.41 7.20
N ASP A 171 9.37 8.80 8.37
CA ASP A 171 9.70 7.38 8.51
C ASP A 171 10.89 6.87 7.66
N GLY A 172 11.96 7.66 7.56
CA GLY A 172 13.17 7.32 6.80
C GLY A 172 13.11 7.67 5.31
N VAL A 173 12.07 8.40 4.88
CA VAL A 173 11.97 9.01 3.54
C VAL A 173 12.14 10.52 3.69
N ASP A 174 13.08 11.11 2.95
CA ASP A 174 13.27 12.56 2.95
C ASP A 174 12.12 13.29 2.25
N GLN A 175 11.78 14.47 2.76
CA GLN A 175 10.81 15.34 2.11
C GLN A 175 11.36 15.78 0.74
N ASN A 176 10.52 15.67 -0.28
CA ASN A 176 10.81 16.16 -1.62
C ASN A 176 9.56 16.78 -2.25
N ILE A 177 9.38 18.08 -1.99
CA ILE A 177 8.23 18.86 -2.48
C ILE A 177 8.16 18.86 -4.01
N ALA A 178 9.30 18.93 -4.69
CA ALA A 178 9.35 18.92 -6.15
C ALA A 178 8.82 17.59 -6.71
N LYS A 179 9.26 16.46 -6.15
CA LYS A 179 8.82 15.13 -6.57
C LYS A 179 7.35 14.87 -6.19
N ALA A 180 6.88 15.36 -5.04
CA ALA A 180 5.46 15.34 -4.72
C ALA A 180 4.63 16.13 -5.75
N LYS A 181 5.09 17.31 -6.15
CA LYS A 181 4.42 18.13 -7.19
C LYS A 181 4.40 17.42 -8.54
N GLU A 182 5.48 16.74 -8.90
CA GLU A 182 5.57 15.95 -10.13
C GLU A 182 4.47 14.87 -10.18
N TYR A 183 4.33 14.05 -9.14
CA TYR A 183 3.25 13.05 -9.08
C TYR A 183 1.85 13.69 -9.15
N ALA A 184 1.65 14.83 -8.47
CA ALA A 184 0.39 15.56 -8.54
C ALA A 184 0.08 16.00 -9.99
N VAL A 185 1.06 16.56 -10.69
CA VAL A 185 0.93 16.96 -12.11
C VAL A 185 0.61 15.77 -13.00
N ILE A 186 1.32 14.64 -12.83
CA ILE A 186 1.08 13.43 -13.62
C ILE A 186 -0.35 12.91 -13.37
N ALA A 187 -0.81 12.86 -12.12
CA ALA A 187 -2.14 12.38 -11.79
C ALA A 187 -3.26 13.29 -12.31
N ALA A 188 -3.06 14.61 -12.24
CA ALA A 188 -3.98 15.59 -12.81
C ALA A 188 -4.10 15.44 -14.33
N LYS A 189 -2.97 15.27 -15.04
CA LYS A 189 -2.93 15.00 -16.49
C LYS A 189 -3.64 13.71 -16.86
N ASN A 190 -3.58 12.70 -15.99
CA ASN A 190 -4.28 11.43 -16.15
C ASN A 190 -5.75 11.47 -15.69
N GLY A 191 -6.32 12.65 -15.50
CA GLY A 191 -7.76 12.85 -15.26
C GLY A 191 -8.18 12.89 -13.79
N SER A 192 -7.25 12.91 -12.84
CA SER A 192 -7.61 12.99 -11.41
C SER A 192 -7.99 14.42 -11.00
N ASP A 193 -9.29 14.67 -10.80
CA ASP A 193 -9.80 15.97 -10.35
C ASP A 193 -9.32 16.35 -8.96
N LYS A 194 -9.05 15.37 -8.09
CA LYS A 194 -8.41 15.59 -6.79
C LYS A 194 -7.07 16.29 -6.97
N TYR A 195 -6.24 15.80 -7.90
CA TYR A 195 -4.91 16.35 -8.12
C TYR A 195 -4.91 17.64 -8.93
N LYS A 196 -5.90 17.85 -9.82
CA LYS A 196 -6.12 19.18 -10.42
C LYS A 196 -6.33 20.24 -9.33
N LYS A 197 -7.25 19.98 -8.39
CA LYS A 197 -7.48 20.85 -7.23
C LYS A 197 -6.24 21.04 -6.37
N TYR A 198 -5.41 20.00 -6.18
CA TYR A 198 -4.17 20.13 -5.42
C TYR A 198 -3.16 21.06 -6.11
N ILE A 199 -3.05 21.00 -7.43
CA ILE A 199 -2.15 21.88 -8.19
C ILE A 199 -2.67 23.33 -8.13
N ASP A 200 -3.97 23.54 -8.30
CA ASP A 200 -4.59 24.86 -8.25
C ASP A 200 -4.43 25.52 -6.89
N ASN A 201 -4.34 24.72 -5.81
CA ASN A 201 -4.22 25.17 -4.43
C ASN A 201 -2.84 24.81 -3.81
N TRP A 202 -1.80 24.69 -4.64
CA TRP A 202 -0.51 24.13 -4.20
C TRP A 202 0.10 24.91 -3.02
N ASP A 203 0.11 26.24 -3.10
CA ASP A 203 0.70 27.08 -2.06
C ASP A 203 -0.04 26.94 -0.72
N TYR A 204 -1.38 26.80 -0.77
CA TYR A 204 -2.20 26.53 0.40
C TYR A 204 -1.87 25.16 1.03
N ILE A 205 -1.64 24.14 0.23
CA ILE A 205 -1.25 22.80 0.72
C ILE A 205 0.11 22.86 1.40
N ILE A 206 1.11 23.48 0.78
CA ILE A 206 2.45 23.61 1.35
C ILE A 206 2.43 24.41 2.64
N PHE A 207 1.71 25.53 2.66
CA PHE A 207 1.53 26.34 3.86
C PHE A 207 0.95 25.50 5.01
N THR A 208 -0.15 24.80 4.74
CA THR A 208 -0.84 23.98 5.75
C THR A 208 0.08 22.91 6.35
N ILE A 209 0.88 22.24 5.51
CA ILE A 209 1.80 21.17 5.95
C ILE A 209 2.94 21.73 6.79
N ASN A 210 3.51 22.86 6.38
CA ASN A 210 4.55 23.52 7.17
C ASN A 210 4.00 23.97 8.53
N THR A 211 2.80 24.56 8.58
CA THR A 211 2.16 24.91 9.85
C THR A 211 1.88 23.68 10.72
N GLN A 212 1.48 22.54 10.14
CA GLN A 212 1.31 21.30 10.92
C GLN A 212 2.63 20.79 11.52
N LYS A 213 3.76 20.95 10.81
CA LYS A 213 5.08 20.64 11.34
C LYS A 213 5.46 21.58 12.49
N GLU A 214 5.15 22.86 12.38
CA GLU A 214 5.35 23.84 13.46
C GLU A 214 4.51 23.49 14.71
N ILE A 215 3.23 23.13 14.54
CA ILE A 215 2.37 22.66 15.64
C ILE A 215 3.01 21.43 16.32
N SER A 216 3.51 20.49 15.52
CA SER A 216 4.14 19.27 16.04
C SER A 216 5.43 19.57 16.81
N LEU A 217 6.20 20.56 16.38
CA LEU A 217 7.41 21.02 17.08
C LEU A 217 7.08 21.73 18.40
N CYS A 218 6.10 22.63 18.39
CA CYS A 218 5.57 23.30 19.59
C CYS A 218 5.18 22.27 20.67
N ILE A 219 4.39 21.26 20.30
CA ILE A 219 3.99 20.18 21.22
C ILE A 219 5.21 19.41 21.76
N LYS A 220 6.19 19.08 20.90
CA LYS A 220 7.40 18.35 21.31
C LYS A 220 8.28 19.16 22.26
N GLN A 221 8.23 20.49 22.21
CA GLN A 221 8.98 21.38 23.09
C GLN A 221 8.36 21.51 24.49
N GLY A 222 7.21 20.87 24.74
CA GLY A 222 6.53 20.88 26.04
C GLY A 222 5.55 22.04 26.21
N ASP A 223 5.24 22.77 25.14
CA ASP A 223 4.23 23.82 25.16
C ASP A 223 2.81 23.25 25.40
N ASN A 224 1.89 24.13 25.81
CA ASN A 224 0.50 23.75 25.98
C ASN A 224 -0.12 23.29 24.65
N ILE A 225 -0.48 22.00 24.58
CA ILE A 225 -1.03 21.35 23.39
C ILE A 225 -2.20 22.14 22.77
N SER A 226 -3.17 22.54 23.61
CA SER A 226 -4.35 23.27 23.15
C SER A 226 -3.97 24.63 22.54
N SER A 227 -2.98 25.30 23.10
CA SER A 227 -2.45 26.57 22.59
C SER A 227 -1.77 26.38 21.23
N CYS A 228 -0.86 25.40 21.11
CA CYS A 228 -0.16 25.08 19.85
C CYS A 228 -1.16 24.83 18.71
N ILE A 229 -2.15 23.96 18.96
CA ILE A 229 -3.18 23.60 17.96
C ILE A 229 -4.04 24.82 17.62
N LYS A 230 -4.52 25.57 18.61
CA LYS A 230 -5.36 26.77 18.38
C LYS A 230 -4.63 27.81 17.53
N ASN A 231 -3.38 28.11 17.86
CA ASN A 231 -2.59 29.10 17.15
C ASN A 231 -2.32 28.67 15.71
N GLY A 232 -1.89 27.43 15.48
CA GLY A 232 -1.67 26.92 14.14
C GLY A 232 -2.95 26.88 13.28
N ASN A 233 -4.08 26.50 13.87
CA ASN A 233 -5.38 26.55 13.18
C ASN A 233 -5.80 27.97 12.80
N ASN A 234 -5.55 28.96 13.68
CA ASN A 234 -5.80 30.37 13.37
C ASN A 234 -4.89 30.85 12.23
N THR A 235 -3.61 30.46 12.24
CA THR A 235 -2.65 30.77 11.16
C THR A 235 -3.14 30.23 9.81
N ILE A 236 -3.56 28.96 9.75
CA ILE A 236 -4.13 28.34 8.53
C ILE A 236 -5.40 29.08 8.08
N LYS A 237 -6.30 29.41 9.01
CA LYS A 237 -7.55 30.13 8.69
C LYS A 237 -7.27 31.51 8.08
N ASN A 238 -6.35 32.27 8.68
CA ASN A 238 -6.00 33.60 8.19
C ASN A 238 -5.37 33.53 6.79
N PHE A 239 -4.47 32.57 6.57
CA PHE A 239 -3.87 32.35 5.26
C PHE A 239 -4.94 31.99 4.20
N LYS A 240 -5.89 31.11 4.54
CA LYS A 240 -6.99 30.72 3.64
C LYS A 240 -7.83 31.92 3.19
N ASN A 241 -8.17 32.83 4.11
CA ASN A 241 -8.99 34.00 3.77
C ASN A 241 -8.28 34.88 2.74
N ASN A 242 -7.00 35.19 2.97
CA ASN A 242 -6.19 36.00 2.05
C ASN A 242 -5.92 35.29 0.71
N TYR A 243 -5.89 33.96 0.71
CA TYR A 243 -5.65 33.16 -0.50
C TYR A 243 -6.86 33.17 -1.44
N ASN A 244 -8.08 33.14 -0.91
CA ASN A 244 -9.32 33.14 -1.70
C ASN A 244 -9.69 34.52 -2.26
N GLU A 245 -9.04 35.59 -1.80
CA GLU A 245 -9.26 36.97 -2.28
C GLU A 245 -8.38 37.32 -3.49
N ARG A 246 -7.52 36.40 -3.95
CA ARG A 246 -6.62 36.54 -5.10
C ARG A 246 -7.15 35.79 -6.33
#